data_AF-A0A351PDP4-F1
#
_entry.id   AF-A0A351PDP4-F1
#
_cell.length_a   1.000
_cell.length_b   1.000
_cell.length_c   1.000
_cell.angle_alpha   90.00
_cell.angle_beta   90.00
_cell.angle_gamma   90.00
#
_symmetry.space_group_name_H-M   'P 1'
#
loop_
_entity.id
_entity.type
_entity.pdbx_description
1 polymer ?
#
loop_
_entity_poly.entity_id
_entity_poly.type
_entity_poly.pdbx_seq_one_letter_code
_entity_poly.pdbx_strand_id
1 'polypeptide(L)'
;MNDNQELILKGRYTAYMEQIEKYYNGTIDRTQPIVIGMTTNALAVSGADSSLELTINIKTLNKCIGSPDDIYHGHLLDRNIIEQLPFQLENPVMIFKNTEKHSLICITDLQDSSGHGIMIAVALEQVNKQHMVNRISSLYGKDHIYNYISSQLAQNNLIAANKEKADMMLQSRGLQLPKEETYISYDDSIPYSVDNVKQTLNTDKYQTAISHFLSDLESNCFNQTEKLINNYKQLLYYKKYHNATLDDISKEYITDSSNPYINAIGNELKEQELVRCDDVAATLEP
;
A
#
# COMPACT_ATOMS: atom_id res chain seq x y z
N MET A 1 -8.53 11.32 6.19
CA MET A 1 -8.63 10.32 7.27
C MET A 1 -8.63 11.06 8.59
N ASN A 2 -9.44 10.70 9.60
CA ASN A 2 -9.36 11.41 10.89
C ASN A 2 -8.12 10.95 11.69
N ASP A 3 -7.56 11.85 12.51
CA ASP A 3 -6.30 11.64 13.25
C ASP A 3 -6.29 10.34 14.09
N ASN A 4 -7.46 9.88 14.56
CA ASN A 4 -7.59 8.66 15.37
C ASN A 4 -7.58 7.38 14.53
N GLN A 5 -8.28 7.34 13.39
CA GLN A 5 -8.24 6.19 12.47
C GLN A 5 -6.86 6.02 11.88
N GLU A 6 -6.19 7.12 11.59
CA GLU A 6 -4.82 7.12 11.08
C GLU A 6 -3.80 6.64 12.14
N LEU A 7 -3.96 7.05 13.40
CA LEU A 7 -3.17 6.53 14.53
C LEU A 7 -3.39 5.02 14.74
N ILE A 8 -4.63 4.56 14.58
CA ILE A 8 -4.99 3.13 14.65
C ILE A 8 -4.35 2.36 13.49
N LEU A 9 -4.42 2.88 12.27
CA LEU A 9 -3.75 2.29 11.09
C LEU A 9 -2.24 2.24 11.26
N LYS A 10 -1.62 3.29 11.81
CA LYS A 10 -0.19 3.32 12.17
C LYS A 10 0.18 2.26 13.19
N GLY A 11 -0.54 2.20 14.31
CA GLY A 11 -0.28 1.21 15.36
C GLY A 11 -0.41 -0.22 14.86
N ARG A 12 -1.42 -0.48 14.01
CA ARG A 12 -1.62 -1.77 13.33
C ARG A 12 -0.45 -2.10 12.39
N TYR A 13 -0.03 -1.13 11.57
CA TYR A 13 1.11 -1.31 10.66
C TYR A 13 2.41 -1.58 11.43
N THR A 14 2.71 -0.85 12.50
CA THR A 14 3.87 -1.10 13.35
C THR A 14 3.86 -2.50 13.94
N ALA A 15 2.72 -2.93 14.53
CA ALA A 15 2.58 -4.27 15.10
C ALA A 15 2.72 -5.38 14.04
N TYR A 16 2.23 -5.14 12.82
CA TYR A 16 2.44 -6.04 11.69
C TYR A 16 3.92 -6.11 11.31
N MET A 17 4.58 -4.97 11.12
CA MET A 17 5.99 -4.91 10.73
C MET A 17 6.91 -5.56 11.75
N GLU A 18 6.66 -5.40 13.05
CA GLU A 18 7.41 -6.12 14.08
C GLU A 18 7.32 -7.65 13.93
N GLN A 19 6.16 -8.18 13.54
CA GLN A 19 6.01 -9.61 13.25
C GLN A 19 6.77 -10.00 11.98
N ILE A 20 6.75 -9.17 10.95
CA ILE A 20 7.50 -9.39 9.71
C ILE A 20 9.02 -9.38 9.96
N GLU A 21 9.54 -8.46 10.76
CA GLU A 21 10.95 -8.46 11.15
C GLU A 21 11.32 -9.73 11.93
N LYS A 22 10.50 -10.13 12.90
CA LYS A 22 10.70 -11.39 13.63
C LYS A 22 10.67 -12.61 12.71
N TYR A 23 9.82 -12.57 11.67
CA TYR A 23 9.75 -13.63 10.67
C TYR A 23 11.04 -13.73 9.87
N TYR A 24 11.53 -12.63 9.28
CA TYR A 24 12.77 -12.61 8.51
C TYR A 24 14.01 -12.89 9.35
N ASN A 25 14.03 -12.47 10.62
CA ASN A 25 15.11 -12.76 11.57
C ASN A 25 15.02 -14.16 12.19
N GLY A 26 14.00 -14.95 11.85
CA GLY A 26 13.83 -16.32 12.33
C GLY A 26 13.43 -16.45 13.81
N THR A 27 13.00 -15.37 14.46
CA THR A 27 12.63 -15.32 15.88
C THR A 27 11.12 -15.38 16.13
N ILE A 28 10.30 -15.43 15.08
CA ILE A 28 8.84 -15.55 15.21
C ILE A 28 8.42 -16.94 15.69
N ASP A 29 7.35 -17.01 16.49
CA ASP A 29 6.67 -18.28 16.78
C ASP A 29 5.97 -18.80 15.51
N ARG A 30 6.56 -19.84 14.91
CA ARG A 30 6.08 -20.44 13.65
C ARG A 30 4.73 -21.16 13.79
N THR A 31 4.22 -21.34 15.00
CA THR A 31 2.92 -21.99 15.27
C THR A 31 1.75 -21.01 15.29
N GLN A 32 2.02 -19.70 15.39
CA GLN A 32 0.99 -18.67 15.33
C GLN A 32 0.92 -18.05 13.92
N PRO A 33 -0.27 -17.68 13.44
CA PRO A 33 -0.36 -16.84 12.27
C PRO A 33 0.18 -15.44 12.57
N ILE A 34 0.61 -14.75 11.51
CA ILE A 34 0.88 -13.32 11.57
C ILE A 34 -0.45 -12.59 11.47
N VAL A 35 -0.67 -11.66 12.40
CA VAL A 35 -1.85 -10.79 12.39
C VAL A 35 -1.53 -9.56 11.53
N ILE A 36 -2.27 -9.37 10.44
CA ILE A 36 -2.20 -8.20 9.57
C ILE A 36 -2.85 -7.00 10.28
N GLY A 37 -3.97 -7.26 10.95
CA GLY A 37 -4.78 -6.27 11.66
C GLY A 37 -6.21 -6.77 11.80
N MET A 38 -7.15 -5.85 12.01
CA MET A 38 -8.58 -6.16 11.85
C MET A 38 -8.95 -6.19 10.36
N THR A 39 -10.07 -6.83 10.04
CA THR A 39 -10.67 -6.79 8.70
C THR A 39 -10.85 -5.33 8.26
N THR A 40 -10.31 -5.01 7.08
CA THR A 40 -10.33 -3.65 6.53
C THR A 40 -11.72 -3.25 6.09
N ASN A 41 -11.98 -1.94 5.97
CA ASN A 41 -13.29 -1.46 5.54
C ASN A 41 -13.64 -1.97 4.12
N ALA A 42 -12.65 -2.15 3.25
CA ALA A 42 -12.83 -2.59 1.85
C ALA A 42 -13.27 -4.05 1.81
N LEU A 43 -12.69 -4.89 2.66
CA LEU A 43 -13.13 -6.26 2.84
C LEU A 43 -14.51 -6.32 3.50
N ALA A 44 -14.76 -5.46 4.50
CA ALA A 44 -16.01 -5.44 5.24
C ALA A 44 -17.22 -5.04 4.38
N VAL A 45 -17.08 -3.97 3.59
CA VAL A 45 -18.10 -3.56 2.61
C VAL A 45 -18.31 -4.62 1.52
N SER A 46 -17.30 -5.46 1.30
CA SER A 46 -17.36 -6.61 0.39
C SER A 46 -17.91 -7.89 1.01
N GLY A 47 -18.41 -7.84 2.26
CA GLY A 47 -19.10 -8.95 2.93
C GLY A 47 -18.25 -9.72 3.95
N ALA A 48 -17.06 -9.26 4.29
CA ALA A 48 -16.29 -9.82 5.40
C ALA A 48 -16.76 -9.27 6.76
N ASP A 49 -16.71 -10.07 7.83
CA ASP A 49 -17.01 -9.59 9.18
C ASP A 49 -15.90 -8.65 9.69
N SER A 50 -16.25 -7.38 9.93
CA SER A 50 -15.33 -6.32 10.38
C SER A 50 -14.80 -6.52 11.80
N SER A 51 -15.45 -7.38 12.60
CA SER A 51 -15.05 -7.70 13.97
C SER A 51 -13.96 -8.78 14.05
N LEU A 52 -13.62 -9.43 12.94
CA LEU A 52 -12.61 -10.47 12.89
C LEU A 52 -11.23 -9.93 12.54
N GLU A 53 -10.19 -10.54 13.11
CA GLU A 53 -8.80 -10.33 12.70
C GLU A 53 -8.58 -10.84 11.28
N LEU A 54 -7.74 -10.13 10.53
CA LEU A 54 -7.18 -10.56 9.26
C LEU A 54 -5.78 -11.12 9.49
N THR A 55 -5.57 -12.36 9.09
CA THR A 55 -4.35 -13.11 9.40
C THR A 55 -3.73 -13.77 8.17
N ILE A 56 -2.42 -14.07 8.25
CA ILE A 56 -1.73 -14.94 7.29
C ILE A 56 -0.96 -16.02 8.05
N ASN A 57 -1.15 -17.28 7.66
CA ASN A 57 -0.39 -18.38 8.26
C ASN A 57 1.08 -18.33 7.80
N ILE A 58 2.00 -18.67 8.70
CA ILE A 58 3.45 -18.78 8.39
C ILE A 58 3.70 -19.71 7.19
N LYS A 59 2.94 -20.80 7.07
CA LYS A 59 3.02 -21.70 5.91
C LYS A 59 2.64 -21.02 4.60
N THR A 60 1.63 -20.15 4.61
CA THR A 60 1.24 -19.38 3.42
C THR A 60 2.33 -18.37 3.10
N LEU A 61 2.85 -17.66 4.10
CA LEU A 61 3.92 -16.69 3.90
C LEU A 61 5.19 -17.34 3.34
N ASN A 62 5.56 -18.53 3.83
CA ASN A 62 6.69 -19.30 3.28
C ASN A 62 6.50 -19.61 1.78
N LYS A 63 5.28 -19.92 1.34
CA LYS A 63 5.00 -20.12 -0.10
C LYS A 63 5.11 -18.83 -0.88
N CYS A 64 4.64 -17.72 -0.32
CA CYS A 64 4.72 -16.41 -0.97
C CYS A 64 6.17 -16.03 -1.26
N ILE A 65 7.08 -16.17 -0.28
CA ILE A 65 8.48 -15.74 -0.45
C ILE A 65 9.40 -16.82 -1.03
N GLY A 66 8.99 -18.09 -0.97
CA GLY A 66 9.81 -19.22 -1.40
C GLY A 66 10.01 -19.29 -2.90
N SER A 67 11.20 -19.70 -3.33
CA SER A 67 11.45 -20.07 -4.72
C SER A 67 10.60 -21.29 -5.12
N PRO A 68 10.03 -21.31 -6.34
CA PRO A 68 9.40 -22.51 -6.90
C PRO A 68 10.31 -23.75 -6.94
N ASP A 69 11.63 -23.54 -6.98
CA ASP A 69 12.62 -24.64 -7.00
C ASP A 69 12.76 -25.31 -5.63
N ASP A 70 12.56 -24.56 -4.54
CA ASP A 70 12.76 -25.01 -3.16
C ASP A 70 11.45 -25.37 -2.45
N ILE A 71 10.36 -24.69 -2.81
CA ILE A 71 9.06 -24.79 -2.16
C ILE A 71 7.99 -25.14 -3.19
N TYR A 72 7.28 -26.24 -2.96
CA TYR A 72 6.14 -26.61 -3.80
C TYR A 72 5.08 -25.50 -3.79
N HIS A 73 4.82 -24.93 -4.97
CA HIS A 73 4.04 -23.70 -5.17
C HIS A 73 4.65 -22.46 -4.50
N GLY A 74 5.98 -22.32 -4.53
CA GLY A 74 6.66 -21.07 -4.25
C GLY A 74 6.28 -19.98 -5.27
N HIS A 75 6.24 -18.73 -4.82
CA HIS A 75 5.88 -17.58 -5.65
C HIS A 75 6.99 -16.54 -5.79
N LEU A 76 8.11 -16.70 -5.07
CA LEU A 76 9.28 -15.82 -5.12
C LEU A 76 8.92 -14.32 -5.05
N LEU A 77 8.02 -13.96 -4.14
CA LEU A 77 7.64 -12.57 -3.94
C LEU A 77 8.68 -11.82 -3.12
N ASP A 78 8.97 -10.61 -3.56
CA ASP A 78 9.87 -9.69 -2.88
C ASP A 78 9.32 -9.28 -1.51
N ARG A 79 10.23 -9.05 -0.56
CA ARG A 79 9.90 -8.64 0.81
C ARG A 79 9.02 -7.40 0.86
N ASN A 80 9.28 -6.41 0.00
CA ASN A 80 8.50 -5.18 -0.07
C ASN A 80 7.01 -5.42 -0.39
N ILE A 81 6.66 -6.50 -1.10
CA ILE A 81 5.26 -6.88 -1.39
C ILE A 81 4.58 -7.36 -0.11
N ILE A 82 5.29 -8.16 0.69
CA ILE A 82 4.81 -8.65 1.99
C ILE A 82 4.59 -7.47 2.94
N GLU A 83 5.56 -6.56 3.04
CA GLU A 83 5.49 -5.39 3.93
C GLU A 83 4.31 -4.47 3.58
N GLN A 84 3.93 -4.38 2.31
CA GLN A 84 2.83 -3.53 1.84
C GLN A 84 1.44 -4.15 2.00
N LEU A 85 1.31 -5.42 2.42
CA LEU A 85 0.02 -6.11 2.53
C LEU A 85 -1.08 -5.31 3.26
N PRO A 86 -0.83 -4.70 4.45
CA PRO A 86 -1.87 -3.94 5.14
C PRO A 86 -2.42 -2.79 4.29
N PHE A 87 -1.56 -2.05 3.59
CA PHE A 87 -1.98 -0.92 2.75
C PHE A 87 -2.77 -1.39 1.53
N GLN A 88 -2.33 -2.48 0.90
CA GLN A 88 -2.97 -3.05 -0.28
C GLN A 88 -4.36 -3.63 0.04
N LEU A 89 -4.56 -4.14 1.25
CA LEU A 89 -5.86 -4.66 1.70
C LEU A 89 -6.77 -3.56 2.24
N GLU A 90 -6.22 -2.43 2.68
CA GLU A 90 -7.00 -1.25 3.08
C GLU A 90 -7.61 -0.53 1.87
N ASN A 91 -6.87 -0.46 0.76
CA ASN A 91 -7.31 0.17 -0.48
C ASN A 91 -6.92 -0.63 -1.74
N PRO A 92 -7.51 -1.83 -1.94
CA PRO A 92 -7.27 -2.65 -3.13
C PRO A 92 -7.90 -2.03 -4.37
N VAL A 93 -7.34 -2.30 -5.55
CA VAL A 93 -7.87 -1.80 -6.83
C VAL A 93 -9.29 -2.34 -7.07
N MET A 94 -9.48 -3.64 -6.92
CA MET A 94 -10.76 -4.32 -7.11
C MET A 94 -10.91 -5.49 -6.14
N ILE A 95 -12.14 -5.76 -5.71
CA ILE A 95 -12.50 -6.94 -4.93
C ILE A 95 -13.55 -7.75 -5.68
N PHE A 96 -13.26 -9.02 -5.92
CA PHE A 96 -14.13 -9.99 -6.57
C PHE A 96 -14.65 -11.03 -5.57
N LYS A 97 -15.90 -11.46 -5.77
CA LYS A 97 -16.46 -12.60 -5.07
C LYS A 97 -15.85 -13.89 -5.60
N ASN A 98 -15.53 -14.81 -4.69
CA ASN A 98 -15.20 -16.18 -5.02
C ASN A 98 -16.12 -17.11 -4.24
N THR A 99 -17.37 -17.18 -4.72
CA THR A 99 -18.51 -17.82 -4.05
C THR A 99 -18.27 -19.30 -3.78
N GLU A 100 -17.60 -20.01 -4.69
CA GLU A 100 -17.30 -21.45 -4.53
C GLU A 100 -16.45 -21.75 -3.30
N LYS A 101 -15.66 -20.76 -2.84
CA LYS A 101 -14.70 -20.92 -1.74
C LYS A 101 -15.03 -20.10 -0.50
N HIS A 102 -16.19 -19.43 -0.45
CA HIS A 102 -16.55 -18.47 0.60
C HIS A 102 -15.38 -17.52 0.92
N SER A 103 -14.91 -16.84 -0.13
CA SER A 103 -13.69 -16.04 -0.10
C SER A 103 -13.81 -14.81 -1.00
N LEU A 104 -12.94 -13.84 -0.77
CA LEU A 104 -12.74 -12.65 -1.58
C LEU A 104 -11.41 -12.73 -2.33
N ILE A 105 -11.36 -12.17 -3.54
CA ILE A 105 -10.12 -11.97 -4.29
C ILE A 105 -9.87 -10.48 -4.43
N CYS A 106 -8.75 -10.00 -3.90
CA CYS A 106 -8.32 -8.61 -4.01
C CYS A 106 -7.24 -8.49 -5.09
N ILE A 107 -7.42 -7.52 -5.99
CA ILE A 107 -6.39 -7.07 -6.94
C ILE A 107 -5.72 -5.84 -6.34
N THR A 108 -4.40 -5.84 -6.30
CA THR A 108 -3.60 -4.73 -5.76
C THR A 108 -3.02 -3.88 -6.90
N ASP A 109 -2.39 -2.75 -6.55
CA ASP A 109 -1.64 -1.92 -7.51
C ASP A 109 -0.15 -2.32 -7.61
N LEU A 110 0.24 -3.42 -6.98
CA LEU A 110 1.61 -3.94 -7.01
C LEU A 110 1.84 -4.92 -8.16
N GLN A 111 3.11 -5.04 -8.55
CA GLN A 111 3.59 -6.06 -9.46
C GLN A 111 4.75 -6.83 -8.81
N ASP A 112 4.88 -8.11 -9.17
CA ASP A 112 6.09 -8.89 -8.85
C ASP A 112 7.29 -8.46 -9.71
N SER A 113 8.46 -9.03 -9.43
CA SER A 113 9.69 -8.78 -10.18
C SER A 113 9.64 -9.18 -11.66
N SER A 114 8.62 -9.96 -12.06
CA SER A 114 8.35 -10.36 -13.44
C SER A 114 7.28 -9.49 -14.13
N GLY A 115 6.76 -8.46 -13.44
CA GLY A 115 5.72 -7.56 -13.95
C GLY A 115 4.30 -8.14 -13.86
N HIS A 116 4.08 -9.25 -13.17
CA HIS A 116 2.74 -9.77 -12.95
C HIS A 116 2.04 -9.02 -11.82
N GLY A 117 0.79 -8.60 -12.05
CA GLY A 117 -0.01 -7.95 -11.02
C GLY A 117 -0.26 -8.87 -9.83
N ILE A 118 -0.23 -8.31 -8.63
CA ILE A 118 -0.38 -9.07 -7.38
C ILE A 118 -1.85 -9.30 -7.05
N MET A 119 -2.17 -10.56 -6.74
CA MET A 119 -3.50 -11.02 -6.36
C MET A 119 -3.47 -11.63 -4.96
N ILE A 120 -4.48 -11.28 -4.14
CA ILE A 120 -4.63 -11.78 -2.77
C ILE A 120 -5.96 -12.51 -2.65
N ALA A 121 -5.95 -13.75 -2.16
CA ALA A 121 -7.17 -14.46 -1.80
C ALA A 121 -7.37 -14.43 -0.29
N VAL A 122 -8.55 -14.03 0.15
CA VAL A 122 -8.95 -13.92 1.56
C VAL A 122 -10.12 -14.87 1.81
N ALA A 123 -9.85 -15.98 2.49
CA ALA A 123 -10.88 -16.89 2.98
C ALA A 123 -11.57 -16.27 4.19
N LEU A 124 -12.91 -16.23 4.18
CA LEU A 124 -13.70 -15.59 5.23
C LEU A 124 -14.01 -16.56 6.36
N GLU A 125 -14.16 -16.03 7.58
CA GLU A 125 -14.76 -16.75 8.72
C GLU A 125 -14.11 -18.11 9.04
N GLN A 126 -12.79 -18.17 8.95
CA GLN A 126 -12.01 -19.37 9.18
C GLN A 126 -11.79 -19.61 10.67
N VAL A 127 -11.97 -20.85 11.11
CA VAL A 127 -11.64 -21.25 12.48
C VAL A 127 -10.12 -21.28 12.66
N ASN A 128 -9.63 -20.51 13.64
CA ASN A 128 -8.25 -20.51 14.10
C ASN A 128 -8.20 -20.82 15.60
N LYS A 129 -7.87 -22.08 15.93
CA LYS A 129 -7.97 -22.62 17.30
C LYS A 129 -9.38 -22.42 17.88
N GLN A 130 -9.56 -21.45 18.78
CA GLN A 130 -10.80 -21.18 19.51
C GLN A 130 -11.52 -19.89 19.06
N HIS A 131 -10.99 -19.17 18.06
CA HIS A 131 -11.60 -17.93 17.55
C HIS A 131 -11.73 -17.98 16.01
N MET A 132 -12.60 -17.15 15.46
CA MET A 132 -12.77 -16.99 14.01
C MET A 132 -11.90 -15.85 13.49
N VAL A 133 -11.39 -15.99 12.27
CA VAL A 133 -10.56 -14.98 11.60
C VAL A 133 -10.92 -14.92 10.12
N ASN A 134 -10.69 -13.77 9.48
CA ASN A 134 -10.49 -13.73 8.04
C ASN A 134 -9.02 -14.05 7.74
N ARG A 135 -8.75 -14.85 6.71
CA ARG A 135 -7.41 -15.40 6.47
C ARG A 135 -6.97 -15.21 5.03
N ILE A 136 -5.81 -14.60 4.83
CA ILE A 136 -5.10 -14.62 3.55
C ILE A 136 -4.68 -16.07 3.25
N SER A 137 -5.35 -16.68 2.28
CA SER A 137 -5.12 -18.07 1.87
C SER A 137 -4.07 -18.19 0.77
N SER A 138 -3.89 -17.14 -0.02
CA SER A 138 -2.83 -17.06 -1.04
C SER A 138 -2.51 -15.61 -1.41
N LEU A 139 -1.27 -15.36 -1.79
CA LEU A 139 -0.77 -14.10 -2.34
C LEU A 139 0.29 -14.48 -3.39
N TYR A 140 0.12 -14.01 -4.63
CA TYR A 140 1.02 -14.34 -5.75
C TYR A 140 0.86 -13.37 -6.92
N GLY A 141 1.88 -13.29 -7.77
CA GLY A 141 1.80 -12.63 -9.07
C GLY A 141 0.93 -13.44 -10.03
N LYS A 142 -0.16 -12.84 -10.52
CA LYS A 142 -1.08 -13.50 -11.46
C LYS A 142 -0.64 -13.22 -12.89
N ASP A 143 -0.13 -14.25 -13.53
CA ASP A 143 0.08 -14.21 -14.98
C ASP A 143 -1.23 -13.93 -15.74
N HIS A 144 -1.17 -13.11 -16.78
CA HIS A 144 -2.33 -12.65 -17.56
C HIS A 144 -3.49 -12.10 -16.68
N ILE A 145 -3.18 -11.27 -15.67
CA ILE A 145 -4.17 -10.73 -14.72
C ILE A 145 -5.37 -10.05 -15.40
N TYR A 146 -5.17 -9.39 -16.54
CA TYR A 146 -6.25 -8.75 -17.30
C TYR A 146 -7.26 -9.75 -17.88
N ASN A 147 -6.82 -10.95 -18.28
CA ASN A 147 -7.73 -12.00 -18.74
C ASN A 147 -8.59 -12.49 -17.58
N TYR A 148 -7.98 -12.63 -16.39
CA TYR A 148 -8.73 -12.94 -15.17
C TYR A 148 -9.76 -11.84 -14.88
N ILE A 149 -9.35 -10.57 -14.81
CA ILE A 149 -10.26 -9.45 -14.52
C ILE A 149 -11.41 -9.42 -15.54
N SER A 150 -11.12 -9.45 -16.83
CA SER A 150 -12.14 -9.46 -17.90
C SER A 150 -13.15 -10.60 -17.72
N SER A 151 -12.67 -11.81 -17.41
CA SER A 151 -13.55 -12.96 -17.15
C SER A 151 -14.45 -12.75 -15.92
N GLN A 152 -13.92 -12.15 -14.85
CA GLN A 152 -14.66 -11.89 -13.62
C GLN A 152 -15.70 -10.78 -13.80
N LEU A 153 -15.37 -9.73 -14.57
CA LEU A 153 -16.31 -8.68 -14.94
C LEU A 153 -17.47 -9.24 -15.77
N ALA A 154 -17.17 -10.08 -16.77
CA ALA A 154 -18.19 -10.74 -17.59
C ALA A 154 -19.13 -11.65 -16.78
N GLN A 155 -18.63 -12.24 -15.69
CA GLN A 155 -19.41 -13.07 -14.76
C GLN A 155 -20.15 -12.28 -13.68
N ASN A 156 -20.04 -10.94 -13.68
CA ASN A 156 -20.61 -10.07 -12.66
C ASN A 156 -20.14 -10.45 -11.24
N ASN A 157 -18.84 -10.76 -11.11
CA ASN A 157 -18.21 -11.14 -9.85
C ASN A 157 -17.57 -9.95 -9.11
N LEU A 158 -17.48 -8.77 -9.74
CA LEU A 158 -16.99 -7.56 -9.07
C LEU A 158 -17.94 -7.19 -7.94
N ILE A 159 -17.42 -7.08 -6.72
CA ILE A 159 -18.18 -6.60 -5.56
C ILE A 159 -17.95 -5.11 -5.39
N ALA A 160 -16.68 -4.71 -5.42
CA ALA A 160 -16.30 -3.36 -5.08
C ALA A 160 -14.97 -2.96 -5.76
N ALA A 161 -14.77 -1.68 -6.03
CA ALA A 161 -13.56 -1.17 -6.69
C ALA A 161 -13.19 0.25 -6.19
N ASN A 162 -11.89 0.55 -6.23
CA ASN A 162 -11.39 1.92 -6.25
C ASN A 162 -11.45 2.32 -7.71
N LYS A 163 -12.42 3.15 -8.07
CA LYS A 163 -12.77 3.47 -9.45
C LYS A 163 -11.61 4.16 -10.14
N GLU A 164 -10.96 5.11 -9.48
CA GLU A 164 -9.78 5.80 -10.05
C GLU A 164 -8.66 4.82 -10.40
N LYS A 165 -8.21 4.00 -9.44
CA LYS A 165 -7.16 3.00 -9.66
C LYS A 165 -7.56 1.96 -10.70
N ALA A 166 -8.81 1.50 -10.65
CA ALA A 166 -9.30 0.49 -11.56
C ALA A 166 -9.41 1.04 -12.99
N ASP A 167 -9.92 2.25 -13.19
CA ASP A 167 -9.98 2.90 -14.49
C ASP A 167 -8.57 3.09 -15.06
N MET A 168 -7.62 3.59 -14.28
CA MET A 168 -6.20 3.69 -14.68
C MET A 168 -5.62 2.33 -15.10
N MET A 169 -5.88 1.29 -14.31
CA MET A 169 -5.38 -0.07 -14.60
C MET A 169 -5.99 -0.62 -15.90
N LEU A 170 -7.30 -0.46 -16.10
CA LEU A 170 -8.06 -1.05 -17.20
C LEU A 170 -7.93 -0.29 -18.53
N GLN A 171 -7.75 1.03 -18.48
CA GLN A 171 -7.71 1.91 -19.65
C GLN A 171 -6.61 1.51 -20.63
N SER A 172 -5.42 1.14 -20.13
CA SER A 172 -4.29 0.68 -20.95
C SER A 172 -4.60 -0.58 -21.79
N ARG A 173 -5.66 -1.31 -21.44
CA ARG A 173 -6.07 -2.56 -22.09
C ARG A 173 -7.46 -2.48 -22.75
N GLY A 174 -8.06 -1.30 -22.82
CA GLY A 174 -9.39 -1.09 -23.40
C GLY A 174 -10.52 -1.81 -22.64
N LEU A 175 -10.27 -2.19 -21.38
CA LEU A 175 -11.29 -2.72 -20.48
C LEU A 175 -12.02 -1.57 -19.80
N GLN A 176 -13.27 -1.80 -19.40
CA GLN A 176 -14.09 -0.82 -18.68
C GLN A 176 -14.75 -1.51 -17.49
N LEU A 177 -14.91 -0.76 -16.40
CA LEU A 177 -15.74 -1.21 -15.29
C LEU A 177 -17.20 -1.36 -15.75
N PRO A 178 -17.96 -2.27 -15.12
CA PRO A 178 -19.42 -2.32 -15.25
C PRO A 178 -20.07 -0.99 -14.86
N LYS A 179 -21.35 -0.81 -15.15
CA LYS A 179 -22.07 0.40 -14.72
C LYS A 179 -22.15 0.46 -13.19
N GLU A 180 -22.07 1.66 -12.63
CA GLU A 180 -21.94 1.95 -11.19
C GLU A 180 -23.05 1.36 -10.29
N GLU A 181 -24.16 0.87 -10.86
CA GLU A 181 -25.23 0.19 -10.12
C GLU A 181 -24.93 -1.28 -9.79
N THR A 182 -23.85 -1.87 -10.32
CA THR A 182 -23.56 -3.30 -10.16
C THR A 182 -22.41 -3.62 -9.20
N TYR A 183 -21.70 -2.62 -8.69
CA TYR A 183 -20.60 -2.78 -7.73
C TYR A 183 -20.48 -1.56 -6.82
N ILE A 184 -19.80 -1.71 -5.69
CA ILE A 184 -19.58 -0.64 -4.72
C ILE A 184 -18.31 0.15 -5.11
N SER A 185 -18.45 1.42 -5.44
CA SER A 185 -17.32 2.35 -5.49
C SER A 185 -16.93 2.73 -4.06
N TYR A 186 -15.74 2.33 -3.60
CA TYR A 186 -15.28 2.80 -2.29
C TYR A 186 -14.75 4.24 -2.31
N ASP A 187 -14.51 4.82 -3.48
CA ASP A 187 -14.11 6.23 -3.64
C ASP A 187 -15.20 7.19 -3.11
N ASP A 188 -16.47 6.80 -3.24
CA ASP A 188 -17.66 7.61 -2.90
C ASP A 188 -18.39 7.15 -1.64
N SER A 189 -17.99 6.02 -1.06
CA SER A 189 -18.71 5.41 0.06
C SER A 189 -18.44 6.16 1.38
N ILE A 190 -19.49 6.50 2.13
CA ILE A 190 -19.43 7.28 3.40
C ILE A 190 -18.45 6.73 4.46
N PRO A 191 -18.15 5.41 4.55
CA PRO A 191 -17.07 4.90 5.42
C PRO A 191 -15.66 5.32 4.98
N TYR A 192 -15.50 5.74 3.72
CA TYR A 192 -14.26 6.11 3.05
C TYR A 192 -14.19 7.60 2.63
N SER A 193 -15.33 8.28 2.46
CA SER A 193 -15.35 9.72 2.14
C SER A 193 -15.14 10.58 3.38
N VAL A 194 -13.99 11.24 3.40
CA VAL A 194 -13.50 12.10 4.49
C VAL A 194 -14.19 13.46 4.53
N ASP A 195 -15.11 13.75 3.61
CA ASP A 195 -15.68 15.09 3.42
C ASP A 195 -16.84 15.41 4.38
N ASN A 196 -17.49 14.40 4.97
CA ASN A 196 -18.69 14.62 5.80
C ASN A 196 -18.43 14.78 7.31
N VAL A 197 -17.17 14.67 7.76
CA VAL A 197 -16.79 15.10 9.11
C VAL A 197 -16.01 16.40 8.96
N LYS A 198 -16.66 17.53 9.25
CA LYS A 198 -15.98 18.81 9.50
C LYS A 198 -15.00 18.63 10.68
N GLN A 199 -13.77 18.18 10.40
CA GLN A 199 -12.67 18.15 11.34
C GLN A 199 -11.38 18.65 10.67
N THR A 200 -11.24 19.97 10.71
CA THR A 200 -10.02 20.71 11.11
C THR A 200 -8.65 20.21 10.65
N LEU A 201 -8.45 19.90 9.36
CA LEU A 201 -7.09 19.86 8.77
C LEU A 201 -6.61 21.24 8.27
N ASN A 202 -7.33 22.31 8.62
CA ASN A 202 -6.90 23.70 8.58
C ASN A 202 -6.12 24.08 9.85
N THR A 203 -4.99 23.43 10.13
CA THR A 203 -4.05 23.99 11.11
C THR A 203 -2.92 24.69 10.38
N ASP A 204 -2.82 26.00 10.54
CA ASP A 204 -1.88 26.91 9.86
C ASP A 204 -0.45 26.36 9.81
N LYS A 205 -0.01 25.67 10.87
CA LYS A 205 1.34 25.12 11.02
C LYS A 205 1.75 24.10 9.92
N TYR A 206 0.83 23.28 9.43
CA TYR A 206 1.15 22.29 8.38
C TYR A 206 1.28 22.95 7.01
N GLN A 207 0.37 23.87 6.71
CA GLN A 207 0.43 24.67 5.48
C GLN A 207 1.69 25.53 5.45
N THR A 208 2.05 26.18 6.57
CA THR A 208 3.30 26.92 6.68
C THR A 208 4.53 26.04 6.43
N ALA A 209 4.58 24.83 6.98
CA ALA A 209 5.73 23.94 6.77
C ALA A 209 5.87 23.47 5.31
N ILE A 210 4.77 23.15 4.64
CA ILE A 210 4.78 22.82 3.20
C ILE A 210 5.19 24.04 2.38
N SER A 211 4.62 25.22 2.64
CA SER A 211 4.99 26.45 1.93
C SER A 211 6.47 26.77 2.08
N HIS A 212 7.05 26.57 3.27
CA HIS A 212 8.48 26.77 3.50
C HIS A 212 9.32 25.78 2.69
N PHE A 213 8.98 24.49 2.69
CA PHE A 213 9.69 23.49 1.89
C PHE A 213 9.65 23.79 0.39
N LEU A 214 8.50 24.18 -0.14
CA LEU A 214 8.37 24.56 -1.55
C LEU A 214 9.22 25.80 -1.88
N SER A 215 9.24 26.79 -0.97
CA SER A 215 10.09 27.98 -1.09
C SER A 215 11.59 27.64 -1.03
N ASP A 216 11.98 26.67 -0.21
CA ASP A 216 13.37 26.21 -0.11
C ASP A 216 13.80 25.46 -1.38
N LEU A 217 12.94 24.61 -1.94
CA LEU A 217 13.21 23.96 -3.23
C LEU A 217 13.40 24.98 -4.35
N GLU A 218 12.53 25.99 -4.41
CA GLU A 218 12.62 27.08 -5.38
C GLU A 218 13.91 27.88 -5.21
N SER A 219 14.26 28.22 -3.96
CA SER A 219 15.48 28.99 -3.65
C SER A 219 16.78 28.23 -3.97
N ASN A 220 16.74 26.89 -3.90
CA ASN A 220 17.87 26.03 -4.25
C ASN A 220 17.80 25.52 -5.71
N CYS A 221 16.82 25.99 -6.48
CA CYS A 221 16.60 25.65 -7.88
C CYS A 221 16.44 24.14 -8.12
N PHE A 222 15.72 23.45 -7.25
CA PHE A 222 15.28 22.05 -7.43
C PHE A 222 13.90 22.00 -8.07
N ASN A 223 13.67 20.97 -8.89
CA ASN A 223 12.38 20.78 -9.56
C ASN A 223 11.39 20.10 -8.62
N GLN A 224 10.24 20.72 -8.43
CA GLN A 224 9.17 20.12 -7.64
C GLN A 224 8.59 18.92 -8.40
N THR A 225 8.61 17.75 -7.78
CA THR A 225 7.93 16.55 -8.28
C THR A 225 6.84 16.12 -7.30
N GLU A 226 5.80 15.49 -7.83
CA GLU A 226 4.72 14.93 -7.01
C GLU A 226 5.24 13.90 -6.00
N LYS A 227 6.22 13.08 -6.42
CA LYS A 227 6.87 12.07 -5.59
C LYS A 227 7.66 12.70 -4.43
N LEU A 228 8.44 13.75 -4.68
CA LEU A 228 9.19 14.50 -3.66
C LEU A 228 8.25 15.15 -2.64
N ILE A 229 7.17 15.78 -3.13
CA ILE A 229 6.14 16.40 -2.29
C ILE A 229 5.45 15.35 -1.42
N ASN A 230 5.12 14.18 -1.98
CA ASN A 230 4.48 13.10 -1.25
C ASN A 230 5.43 12.50 -0.19
N ASN A 231 6.70 12.28 -0.52
CA ASN A 231 7.71 11.86 0.46
C ASN A 231 7.85 12.86 1.61
N TYR A 232 7.86 14.17 1.32
CA TYR A 232 7.92 15.22 2.33
C TYR A 232 6.67 15.29 3.21
N LYS A 233 5.48 15.15 2.62
CA LYS A 233 4.22 15.04 3.38
C LYS A 233 4.24 13.86 4.34
N GLN A 234 4.74 12.70 3.90
CA GLN A 234 4.90 11.52 4.74
C GLN A 234 5.92 11.74 5.86
N LEU A 235 6.99 12.50 5.61
CA LEU A 235 7.97 12.88 6.63
C LEU A 235 7.40 13.84 7.69
N LEU A 236 6.68 14.90 7.28
CA LEU A 236 5.95 15.79 8.21
C LEU A 236 4.95 15.00 9.05
N TYR A 237 4.31 14.04 8.41
CA TYR A 237 3.37 13.13 9.02
C TYR A 237 4.05 12.13 9.98
N TYR A 238 5.32 11.79 9.77
CA TYR A 238 6.12 11.01 10.71
C TYR A 238 6.57 11.85 11.92
N LYS A 239 7.01 13.10 11.71
CA LYS A 239 7.45 14.06 12.75
C LYS A 239 6.42 14.25 13.86
N LYS A 240 5.14 14.44 13.47
CA LYS A 240 4.05 14.76 14.41
C LYS A 240 3.86 13.66 15.48
N TYR A 241 4.27 12.41 15.22
CA TYR A 241 3.90 11.26 16.07
C TYR A 241 5.08 10.47 16.63
N HIS A 242 6.33 10.74 16.22
CA HIS A 242 7.50 9.96 16.66
C HIS A 242 8.56 10.74 17.44
N ASN A 243 8.40 12.06 17.66
CA ASN A 243 9.39 12.89 18.37
C ASN A 243 10.84 12.72 17.88
N ALA A 244 11.02 12.26 16.63
CA ALA A 244 12.33 12.18 15.99
C ALA A 244 12.83 13.60 15.69
N THR A 245 14.08 13.88 16.02
CA THR A 245 14.69 15.20 15.80
C THR A 245 14.76 15.50 14.31
N LEU A 246 14.20 16.65 13.93
CA LEU A 246 14.07 17.07 12.54
C LEU A 246 15.06 18.18 12.16
N ASP A 247 15.99 18.50 13.04
CA ASP A 247 16.87 19.66 12.86
C ASP A 247 17.95 19.42 11.79
N ASP A 248 18.14 18.17 11.35
CA ASP A 248 19.19 17.81 10.39
C ASP A 248 18.68 17.75 8.93
N ILE A 249 17.40 17.52 8.66
CA ILE A 249 16.94 17.18 7.28
C ILE A 249 16.81 18.40 6.37
N SER A 250 16.42 19.56 6.91
CA SER A 250 16.33 20.79 6.11
C SER A 250 17.68 21.50 5.98
N LYS A 251 18.71 21.08 6.74
CA LYS A 251 20.03 21.73 6.78
C LYS A 251 21.15 20.85 6.23
N GLU A 252 21.01 19.54 6.34
CA GLU A 252 21.92 18.54 5.78
C GLU A 252 21.11 17.63 4.85
N TYR A 253 21.22 17.90 3.55
CA TYR A 253 20.69 17.10 2.45
C TYR A 253 21.37 15.72 2.31
N ILE A 254 21.84 15.15 3.42
CA ILE A 254 22.90 14.17 3.44
C ILE A 254 22.31 12.76 3.63
N THR A 255 22.82 11.88 2.78
CA THR A 255 22.66 10.43 2.81
C THR A 255 23.04 9.82 4.15
N ASP A 256 22.68 8.54 4.34
CA ASP A 256 23.01 7.72 5.52
C ASP A 256 22.07 7.89 6.72
N SER A 257 20.87 8.44 6.51
CA SER A 257 19.79 8.32 7.49
C SER A 257 19.30 6.88 7.57
N SER A 258 18.99 6.38 8.77
CA SER A 258 18.24 5.12 8.90
C SER A 258 16.76 5.27 8.54
N ASN A 259 16.27 6.51 8.33
CA ASN A 259 14.90 6.77 7.94
C ASN A 259 14.75 6.67 6.41
N PRO A 260 13.92 5.75 5.91
CA PRO A 260 13.77 5.52 4.48
C PRO A 260 13.20 6.74 3.72
N TYR A 261 12.38 7.58 4.37
CA TYR A 261 11.80 8.78 3.74
C TYR A 261 12.83 9.90 3.59
N ILE A 262 13.74 10.03 4.57
CA ILE A 262 14.85 10.99 4.51
C ILE A 262 15.80 10.59 3.38
N ASN A 263 16.13 9.31 3.29
CA ASN A 263 16.95 8.80 2.19
C ASN A 263 16.26 8.96 0.83
N ALA A 264 14.96 8.70 0.73
CA ALA A 264 14.23 8.86 -0.52
C ALA A 264 14.22 10.33 -1.00
N ILE A 265 13.96 11.28 -0.10
CA ILE A 265 14.02 12.73 -0.41
C ILE A 265 15.44 13.13 -0.82
N GLY A 266 16.46 12.70 -0.06
CA GLY A 266 17.86 13.02 -0.35
C GLY A 266 18.34 12.45 -1.69
N ASN A 267 17.96 11.22 -2.04
CA ASN A 267 18.31 10.61 -3.31
C ASN A 267 17.63 11.32 -4.49
N GLU A 268 16.34 11.66 -4.37
CA GLU A 268 15.60 12.34 -5.43
C GLU A 268 16.13 13.75 -5.68
N LEU A 269 16.53 14.48 -4.64
CA LEU A 269 17.19 15.78 -4.79
C LEU A 269 18.57 15.68 -5.45
N LYS A 270 19.37 14.66 -5.10
CA LYS A 270 20.67 14.40 -5.75
C LYS A 270 20.50 14.04 -7.23
N GLU A 271 19.50 13.23 -7.56
CA GLU A 271 19.18 12.91 -8.95
C GLU A 271 18.81 14.16 -9.75
N GLN A 272 17.99 15.05 -9.17
CA GLN A 272 17.65 16.33 -9.82
C GLN A 272 18.84 17.28 -9.97
N GLU A 273 19.78 17.28 -9.02
CA GLU A 273 21.03 18.05 -9.12
C GLU A 273 21.93 17.54 -10.26
N LEU A 274 22.07 16.21 -10.37
CA LEU A 274 22.82 15.56 -11.46
C LEU A 274 22.23 15.93 -12.83
N VAL A 275 20.90 15.84 -12.98
CA VAL A 275 20.20 16.26 -14.21
C VAL A 275 20.47 17.73 -14.53
N ARG A 276 20.44 18.61 -13.53
CA ARG A 276 20.73 20.04 -13.74
C ARG A 276 22.19 20.29 -14.16
N CYS A 277 23.14 19.56 -13.58
CA CYS A 277 24.55 19.63 -13.97
C CYS A 277 24.79 19.14 -15.40
N ASP A 278 24.10 18.08 -15.81
CA ASP A 278 24.15 17.54 -17.18
C ASP A 278 23.55 18.52 -18.19
N ASP A 279 22.42 19.17 -17.86
CA ASP A 279 21.80 20.21 -18.69
C ASP A 279 22.72 21.43 -18.86
N VAL A 280 23.41 21.84 -17.79
CA VAL A 280 24.38 22.95 -17.84
C VAL A 280 25.62 22.56 -18.66
N ALA A 281 26.14 21.34 -18.50
CA ALA A 281 27.26 20.83 -19.30
C ALA A 281 26.92 20.75 -20.80
N ALA A 282 25.71 20.31 -21.14
CA ALA A 282 25.22 20.25 -22.52
C ALA A 282 25.07 21.64 -23.17
N THR A 283 24.86 22.71 -22.39
CA THR A 283 24.83 24.10 -22.89
C THR A 283 26.21 24.77 -23.01
N LEU A 284 27.28 24.14 -22.51
CA LEU A 284 28.65 24.68 -22.49
C LEU A 284 29.61 23.99 -23.47
N GLU A 285 29.18 22.97 -24.21
CA GLU A 285 29.91 22.47 -25.37
C GLU A 285 29.65 23.36 -26.61
N PRO A 286 30.69 23.90 -27.28
CA PRO A 286 30.53 24.76 -28.46
C PRO A 286 30.10 24.02 -29.74
#